data_AF-A0A9Y2NJW5-F1
#
_entry.id   AF-A0A9Y2NJW5-F1
#
_cell.length_a   1.000
_cell.length_b   1.000
_cell.length_c   1.000
_cell.angle_alpha   90.00
_cell.angle_beta   90.00
_cell.angle_gamma   90.00
#
_symmetry.space_group_name_H-M   'P 1'
#
loop_
_entity.id
_entity.type
_entity.pdbx_description
1 polymer ?
#
loop_
_entity_poly.entity_id
_entity_poly.type
_entity_poly.pdbx_seq_one_letter_code
_entity_poly.pdbx_strand_id
1 'polypeptide(L)'
;MTEMWRTAPEDVRTIEVRVYQDGRLLLRQLCESDEEANSVVDHWSEVEGVTCEVDDLAFRHRQTDILEPTPADFPDEDAGPAVPR
;
A
#
# COMPACT_ATOMS: atom_id res chain seq x y z
N MET A 1 -10.54 -27.00 0.69
CA MET A 1 -10.90 -25.71 1.32
C MET A 1 -9.61 -25.07 1.82
N THR A 2 -8.85 -24.46 0.92
CA THR A 2 -7.62 -23.73 1.26
C THR A 2 -7.57 -22.50 0.39
N GLU A 3 -8.49 -21.59 0.65
CA GLU A 3 -8.35 -20.22 0.19
C GLU A 3 -7.71 -19.50 1.36
N MET A 4 -6.37 -19.48 1.32
CA MET A 4 -5.57 -18.47 1.99
C MET A 4 -6.02 -17.14 1.39
N TRP A 5 -7.11 -16.60 1.92
CA TRP A 5 -7.52 -15.23 1.72
C TRP A 5 -6.24 -14.43 1.97
N ARG A 6 -5.69 -13.89 0.88
CA ARG A 6 -4.65 -12.89 0.91
C ARG A 6 -5.14 -11.92 1.96
N THR A 7 -4.40 -11.81 3.07
CA THR A 7 -4.52 -10.68 3.97
C THR A 7 -4.44 -9.49 3.03
N ALA A 8 -5.60 -8.89 2.72
CA ALA A 8 -5.61 -7.61 2.05
C ALA A 8 -4.66 -6.78 2.91
N PRO A 9 -3.66 -6.10 2.33
CA PRO A 9 -2.87 -5.20 3.14
C PRO A 9 -3.92 -4.31 3.79
N GLU A 10 -4.08 -4.48 5.10
CA GLU A 10 -4.93 -3.63 5.89
C GLU A 10 -4.52 -2.23 5.48
N ASP A 11 -5.49 -1.34 5.29
CA ASP A 11 -5.23 0.05 4.93
C ASP A 11 -4.56 0.69 6.16
N VAL A 12 -3.33 0.25 6.45
CA VAL A 12 -2.56 0.61 7.63
C VAL A 12 -2.07 1.98 7.29
N ARG A 13 -2.54 2.97 8.05
CA ARG A 13 -2.03 4.33 7.95
C ARG A 13 -0.52 4.26 8.10
N THR A 14 0.17 4.36 6.99
CA THR A 14 1.61 4.14 6.95
C THR A 14 2.23 5.52 6.95
N ILE A 15 2.82 5.89 8.07
CA ILE A 15 3.57 7.13 8.22
C ILE A 15 5.04 6.80 7.98
N GLU A 16 5.72 7.54 7.13
CA GLU A 16 7.14 7.39 6.90
C GLU A 16 7.93 8.48 7.61
N VAL A 17 8.87 8.08 8.45
CA VAL A 17 9.84 8.98 9.08
C VAL A 17 11.19 8.83 8.39
N ARG A 18 11.74 9.94 7.93
CA ARG A 18 13.07 10.04 7.32
C ARG A 18 13.97 10.91 8.16
N VAL A 19 15.17 10.42 8.45
CA VAL A 19 16.16 11.11 9.27
C VAL A 19 17.37 11.43 8.40
N TYR A 20 17.74 12.70 8.35
CA TYR A 20 18.86 13.20 7.58
C TYR A 20 19.92 13.78 8.50
N GLN A 21 21.20 13.61 8.18
CA GLN A 21 22.30 14.32 8.81
C GLN A 21 23.20 14.88 7.73
N ASP A 22 23.48 16.19 7.78
CA ASP A 22 24.27 16.89 6.74
C ASP A 22 23.73 16.62 5.32
N GLY A 23 22.40 16.57 5.18
CA GLY A 23 21.71 16.27 3.91
C GLY A 23 21.77 14.81 3.44
N ARG A 24 22.33 13.90 4.24
CA ARG A 24 22.38 12.46 3.93
C ARG A 24 21.31 11.72 4.71
N LEU A 25 20.52 10.89 4.03
CA LEU A 25 19.54 10.01 4.66
C LEU A 25 20.26 8.95 5.51
N LEU A 26 20.02 8.97 6.81
CA LEU A 26 20.53 7.99 7.77
C LEU A 26 19.53 6.85 7.99
N LEU A 27 18.26 7.19 8.16
CA LEU A 27 17.21 6.25 8.50
C LEU A 27 15.93 6.58 7.72
N ARG A 28 15.25 5.52 7.29
CA ARG A 28 13.89 5.56 6.78
C ARG A 28 13.10 4.47 7.50
N GLN A 29 12.07 4.86 8.24
CA GLN A 29 11.23 3.96 9.02
C GLN A 29 9.76 4.16 8.66
N LEU A 30 9.04 3.05 8.48
CA LEU A 30 7.60 3.05 8.33
C LEU A 30 6.98 2.78 9.69
N CYS A 31 6.06 3.65 10.08
CA CYS A 31 5.33 3.63 11.32
C CYS A 31 3.84 3.42 11.04
N GLU A 32 3.20 2.60 11.87
CA GLU A 32 1.78 2.25 11.72
C GLU A 32 0.86 3.26 12.44
N SER A 33 1.43 4.24 13.16
CA SER A 33 0.70 5.21 13.97
C SER A 33 1.51 6.47 14.24
N ASP A 34 0.82 7.60 14.43
CA ASP A 34 1.44 8.89 14.78
C ASP A 34 2.26 8.81 16.07
N GLU A 35 1.83 8.02 17.05
CA GLU A 35 2.56 7.88 18.33
C GLU A 35 3.93 7.23 18.13
N GLU A 36 4.01 6.22 17.26
CA GLU A 36 5.27 5.58 16.90
C GLU A 36 6.17 6.54 16.11
N ALA A 37 5.62 7.24 15.12
CA ALA A 37 6.36 8.23 14.34
C ALA A 37 6.93 9.35 15.23
N ASN A 38 6.14 9.86 16.20
CA ASN A 38 6.59 10.87 17.15
C ASN A 38 7.71 10.35 18.04
N SER A 39 7.65 9.10 18.51
CA SER A 39 8.71 8.48 19.31
C SER A 39 10.05 8.42 18.55
N VAL A 40 10.00 8.12 17.23
CA VAL A 40 11.18 8.14 16.37
C VAL A 40 11.72 9.57 16.22
N VAL A 41 10.85 10.54 15.94
CA VAL A 41 11.26 11.95 15.79
C VAL A 41 11.87 12.49 17.08
N ASP A 42 11.25 12.22 18.24
CA ASP A 42 11.73 12.63 19.55
C ASP A 42 13.14 12.11 19.82
N HIS A 43 13.36 10.80 19.61
CA HIS A 43 14.66 10.17 19.78
C HIS A 43 15.76 10.81 18.92
N TRP A 44 15.44 11.18 17.67
CA TRP A 44 16.40 11.78 16.75
C TRP A 44 16.53 13.30 16.92
N SER A 45 15.56 13.97 17.55
CA SER A 45 15.60 15.41 17.82
C SER A 45 16.68 15.79 18.83
N GLU A 46 17.14 14.86 19.65
CA GLU A 46 18.25 15.06 20.60
C GLU A 46 19.63 15.05 19.92
N VAL A 47 19.71 14.58 18.66
CA VAL A 47 20.97 14.44 17.92
C VAL A 47 21.28 15.72 17.15
N GLU A 48 22.43 16.34 17.44
CA GLU A 48 22.84 17.56 16.74
C GLU A 48 23.08 17.32 15.24
N GLY A 49 22.63 18.29 14.43
CA GLY A 49 22.79 18.28 12.97
C GLY A 49 21.87 17.29 12.24
N VAL A 50 20.89 16.72 12.93
CA VAL A 50 19.87 15.85 12.35
C VAL A 50 18.61 16.65 11.98
N THR A 51 17.99 16.27 10.86
CA THR A 51 16.70 16.78 10.39
C THR A 51 15.75 15.60 10.19
N CYS A 52 14.56 15.66 10.78
CA CYS A 52 13.53 14.64 10.65
C CYS A 52 12.42 15.14 9.72
N GLU A 53 12.04 14.35 8.73
CA GLU A 53 10.89 14.57 7.85
C GLU A 53 9.86 13.47 8.10
N VAL A 54 8.58 13.83 8.18
CA VAL A 54 7.46 12.89 8.40
C VAL A 54 6.47 13.03 7.26
N ASP A 55 6.14 11.92 6.60
CA ASP A 55 5.23 11.86 5.46
C ASP A 55 4.12 10.84 5.70
N ASP A 56 2.85 11.23 5.54
CA ASP A 56 1.72 10.31 5.64
C ASP A 56 1.44 9.65 4.28
N LEU A 57 1.76 8.35 4.17
CA LEU A 57 1.56 7.57 2.95
C LEU A 57 0.14 6.97 2.85
N ALA A 58 -0.73 7.22 3.84
CA ALA A 58 -2.09 6.68 3.88
C ALA A 58 -3.03 7.31 2.84
N PHE A 59 -2.60 8.34 2.12
CA PHE A 59 -3.45 9.15 1.25
C PHE A 59 -3.68 8.61 -0.18
N ARG A 60 -3.73 7.29 -0.48
CA ARG A 60 -3.95 6.84 -1.88
C ARG A 60 -4.79 5.59 -2.17
N HIS A 61 -5.71 5.18 -1.30
CA HIS A 61 -6.78 4.27 -1.74
C HIS A 61 -8.16 4.77 -1.33
N ARG A 62 -8.65 5.82 -2.02
CA ARG A 62 -10.11 5.95 -2.14
C ARG A 62 -10.60 4.73 -2.92
N GLN A 63 -11.26 3.86 -2.19
CA GLN A 63 -11.93 2.59 -2.50
C GLN A 63 -12.85 2.55 -3.76
N THR A 64 -12.79 3.54 -4.66
CA THR A 64 -13.63 3.62 -5.86
C THR A 64 -12.89 3.21 -7.14
N ASP A 65 -11.60 2.88 -7.08
CA ASP A 65 -10.80 2.52 -8.27
C ASP A 65 -10.55 1.02 -8.45
N ILE A 66 -11.36 0.16 -7.80
CA ILE A 66 -11.41 -1.25 -8.18
C ILE A 66 -12.51 -1.36 -9.23
N LEU A 67 -12.11 -1.30 -10.51
CA LEU A 67 -12.98 -1.70 -11.60
C LEU A 67 -13.46 -3.13 -11.30
N GLU A 68 -14.77 -3.31 -11.09
CA GLU A 68 -15.38 -4.63 -11.06
C GLU A 68 -14.89 -5.39 -12.29
N PRO A 69 -14.36 -6.62 -12.14
CA PRO A 69 -13.97 -7.40 -13.31
C PRO A 69 -15.22 -7.55 -14.17
N THR A 70 -15.20 -6.94 -15.36
CA THR A 70 -16.24 -7.19 -16.37
C THR A 70 -16.38 -8.71 -16.48
N PRO A 71 -17.60 -9.27 -16.34
CA PRO A 71 -17.78 -10.70 -16.53
C PRO A 71 -17.21 -11.03 -17.89
N ALA A 72 -16.26 -11.98 -17.93
CA ALA A 72 -15.76 -12.48 -19.19
C ALA A 72 -16.98 -12.95 -19.98
N ASP A 73 -17.30 -12.25 -21.08
CA ASP A 73 -18.20 -12.75 -22.09
C ASP A 73 -17.47 -13.96 -22.67
N PHE A 74 -17.71 -15.13 -22.08
CA PHE A 74 -17.35 -16.38 -22.70
C PHE A 74 -18.16 -16.41 -23.99
N PRO A 75 -17.54 -16.35 -25.18
CA PRO A 75 -18.31 -16.56 -26.40
C PRO A 75 -18.93 -17.94 -26.28
N ASP A 76 -20.27 -17.98 -26.41
CA ASP A 76 -21.09 -19.17 -26.52
C ASP A 76 -20.36 -20.19 -27.42
N GLU A 77 -19.75 -21.19 -26.80
CA GLU A 77 -19.10 -22.28 -27.51
C GLU A 77 -20.20 -23.11 -28.18
N ASP A 78 -20.19 -23.01 -29.51
CA ASP A 78 -20.73 -23.96 -30.47
C ASP A 78 -22.14 -23.69 -31.03
N ALA A 79 -22.20 -22.63 -31.86
CA ALA A 79 -23.12 -22.58 -32.99
C ALA A 79 -22.79 -23.67 -34.04
N GLY A 80 -23.19 -24.92 -33.80
CA GLY A 80 -23.59 -25.95 -34.78
C GLY A 80 -22.51 -26.61 -35.67
N PRO A 81 -22.76 -27.86 -36.10
CA PRO A 81 -23.37 -27.96 -37.43
C PRO A 81 -24.55 -28.93 -37.49
N ALA A 82 -25.72 -28.40 -37.86
CA ALA A 82 -26.77 -29.22 -38.48
C ALA A 82 -26.37 -29.53 -39.93
N VAL A 83 -25.74 -30.68 -40.16
CA VAL A 83 -25.62 -31.27 -41.50
C VAL A 83 -26.63 -32.41 -41.66
N PRO A 84 -27.74 -32.23 -42.39
CA PRO A 84 -28.57 -33.34 -42.82
C PRO A 84 -27.98 -34.00 -44.08
N ARG A 85 -27.86 -35.33 -44.07
CA ARG A 85 -27.82 -36.13 -45.31
C ARG A 85 -28.63 -37.40 -45.15
#